data_AF-A0A956L9D4-F1
#
_entry.id   AF-A0A956L9D4-F1
#
_cell.length_a   1.000
_cell.length_b   1.000
_cell.length_c   1.000
_cell.angle_alpha   90.00
_cell.angle_beta   90.00
_cell.angle_gamma   90.00
#
_symmetry.space_group_name_H-M   'P 1'
#
loop_
_entity.id
_entity.type
_entity.pdbx_description
1 polymer ?
#
loop_
_entity_poly.entity_id
_entity_poly.type
_entity_poly.pdbx_seq_one_letter_code
_entity_poly.pdbx_strand_id
1 'polypeptide(L)'
;MGRKHPRPPWSGRTAAHRRPGPAWGDTQAAPRALGIDIGRVIINGGGADTTFFGRSEDEALRLTPGVPDAFESIAKLVDRFDRRVFLVSKCGERIQRRSMAWLDHHEFWAKTGLPREQVRFCRQRRDKAIHARKLGLTHFVDDRFDVL
;
A
#
# COMPACT_ATOMS: atom_id res chain seq x y z
N MET A 1 58.13 6.66 65.76
CA MET A 1 56.97 5.84 65.34
C MET A 1 55.73 6.45 66.01
N GLY A 2 54.74 7.10 65.41
CA GLY A 2 54.32 7.41 64.05
C GLY A 2 52.84 7.82 64.20
N ARG A 3 52.58 9.11 64.45
CA ARG A 3 51.23 9.68 64.69
C ARG A 3 50.35 9.48 63.45
N LYS A 4 49.11 9.00 63.62
CA LYS A 4 48.10 9.00 62.55
C LYS A 4 46.94 9.93 62.92
N HIS A 5 46.79 10.98 62.11
CA HIS A 5 45.68 11.94 62.12
C HIS A 5 44.36 11.29 61.62
N PRO A 6 43.19 11.86 61.98
CA PRO A 6 41.88 11.35 61.59
C PRO A 6 41.51 11.75 60.15
N ARG A 7 40.70 10.93 59.48
CA ARG A 7 40.07 11.25 58.18
C ARG A 7 38.56 11.48 58.38
N PRO A 8 37.98 12.58 57.87
CA PRO A 8 36.53 12.80 57.94
C PRO A 8 35.81 12.10 56.77
N PRO A 9 34.55 11.64 56.92
CA PRO A 9 33.71 11.32 55.77
C PRO A 9 33.11 12.61 55.19
N TRP A 10 33.46 12.82 53.93
CA TRP A 10 33.05 13.91 53.05
C TRP A 10 31.52 14.00 52.90
N SER A 11 30.96 15.17 53.21
CA SER A 11 29.62 15.62 52.85
C SER A 11 29.59 16.20 51.44
N GLY A 12 28.72 15.68 50.57
CA GLY A 12 28.34 16.37 49.33
C GLY A 12 28.48 15.52 48.07
N ARG A 13 27.36 14.97 47.61
CA ARG A 13 27.17 14.70 46.18
C ARG A 13 26.06 15.62 45.69
N THR A 14 26.49 16.59 44.91
CA THR A 14 25.70 17.54 44.13
C THR A 14 24.67 16.82 43.27
N ALA A 15 23.44 17.34 43.27
CA ALA A 15 22.40 16.94 42.33
C ALA A 15 22.89 17.20 40.90
N ALA A 16 23.15 16.12 40.17
CA ALA A 16 23.47 16.20 38.76
C ALA A 16 22.28 16.82 38.01
N HIS A 17 22.50 17.98 37.39
CA HIS A 17 21.59 18.56 36.41
C HIS A 17 21.32 17.50 35.32
N ARG A 18 20.13 16.89 35.35
CA ARG A 18 19.62 16.12 34.23
C ARG A 18 19.43 17.08 33.06
N ARG A 19 20.30 16.98 32.05
CA ARG A 19 20.03 17.58 30.75
C ARG A 19 18.76 16.91 30.19
N PRO A 20 17.74 17.65 29.74
CA PRO A 20 16.66 17.03 28.98
C PRO A 20 17.27 16.41 27.72
N GLY A 21 16.97 15.12 27.48
CA GLY A 21 17.29 14.46 26.23
C GLY A 21 16.57 15.16 25.06
N PRO A 22 16.99 14.92 23.80
CA PRO A 22 16.35 15.54 22.65
C PRO A 22 14.85 15.24 22.70
N ALA A 23 14.04 16.28 22.66
CA ALA A 23 12.62 16.15 22.42
C ALA A 23 12.49 15.42 21.08
N TRP A 24 11.93 14.22 21.09
CA TRP A 24 11.48 13.54 19.89
C TRP A 24 10.31 14.36 19.36
N GLY A 25 10.62 15.46 18.69
CA GLY A 25 9.64 16.24 17.94
C GLY A 25 8.96 15.28 16.99
N ASP A 26 7.63 15.40 16.89
CA ASP A 26 6.78 14.60 16.03
C ASP A 26 7.46 14.40 14.68
N THR A 27 8.03 13.21 14.48
CA THR A 27 8.46 12.80 13.15
C THR A 27 7.15 12.66 12.39
N GLN A 28 6.78 13.68 11.62
CA GLN A 28 5.68 13.54 10.66
C GLN A 28 6.06 12.34 9.80
N ALA A 29 5.42 11.20 10.08
CA ALA A 29 5.61 10.00 9.30
C ALA A 29 5.32 10.38 7.86
N ALA A 30 6.27 10.11 6.97
CA ALA A 30 6.15 10.47 5.57
C ALA A 30 4.78 10.02 5.02
N PRO A 31 4.15 10.83 4.16
CA PRO A 31 2.82 10.54 3.63
C PRO A 31 2.74 9.12 3.06
N ARG A 32 1.88 8.29 3.66
CA ARG A 32 1.68 6.89 3.22
C ARG A 32 0.84 6.88 1.94
N ALA A 33 1.30 6.14 0.94
CA ALA A 33 0.54 5.82 -0.27
C ALA A 33 0.60 4.31 -0.56
N LEU A 34 -0.47 3.78 -1.15
CA LEU A 34 -0.69 2.34 -1.38
C LEU A 34 -0.89 2.04 -2.86
N GLY A 35 -0.20 1.01 -3.38
CA GLY A 35 -0.52 0.38 -4.65
C GLY A 35 -1.29 -0.93 -4.47
N ILE A 36 -2.21 -1.23 -5.37
CA ILE A 36 -2.99 -2.48 -5.35
C ILE A 36 -3.01 -3.07 -6.77
N ASP A 37 -2.64 -4.34 -6.94
CA ASP A 37 -2.84 -5.03 -8.22
C ASP A 37 -4.33 -5.32 -8.47
N ILE A 38 -4.69 -5.55 -9.74
CA ILE A 38 -6.06 -5.91 -10.12
C ILE A 38 -6.23 -7.44 -10.18
N GLY A 39 -5.27 -8.15 -10.79
CA GLY A 39 -5.42 -9.57 -11.07
C GLY A 39 -5.24 -10.40 -9.81
N ARG A 40 -6.23 -11.26 -9.50
CA ARG A 40 -6.25 -12.14 -8.31
C ARG A 40 -6.22 -11.42 -6.96
N VAL A 41 -6.18 -10.08 -6.96
CA VAL A 41 -6.36 -9.22 -5.77
C VAL A 41 -7.76 -8.61 -5.75
N ILE A 42 -8.28 -8.17 -6.91
CA ILE A 42 -9.62 -7.56 -7.05
C ILE A 42 -10.51 -8.43 -7.93
N ILE A 43 -10.00 -8.81 -9.10
CA ILE A 43 -10.72 -9.60 -10.09
C ILE A 43 -10.12 -11.01 -10.06
N ASN A 44 -10.94 -12.02 -9.79
CA ASN A 44 -10.49 -13.41 -9.76
C ASN A 44 -10.33 -13.95 -11.19
N GLY A 45 -9.30 -13.46 -11.88
CA GLY A 45 -8.89 -13.89 -13.21
C GLY A 45 -7.90 -15.04 -13.10
N GLY A 46 -8.36 -16.27 -13.33
CA GLY A 46 -7.51 -17.45 -13.42
C GLY A 46 -6.66 -17.43 -14.71
N GLY A 47 -5.41 -16.99 -14.60
CA GLY A 47 -4.38 -17.15 -15.64
C GLY A 47 -4.69 -16.46 -16.96
N ALA A 48 -3.77 -16.55 -17.92
CA ALA A 48 -4.01 -16.04 -19.26
C ALA A 48 -5.33 -16.61 -19.81
N ASP A 49 -6.20 -15.72 -20.29
CA ASP A 49 -7.21 -16.01 -21.30
C ASP A 49 -8.41 -16.90 -20.99
N THR A 50 -8.44 -17.71 -19.92
CA THR A 50 -9.51 -18.73 -19.78
C THR A 50 -10.91 -18.20 -19.46
N THR A 51 -11.06 -17.14 -18.65
CA THR A 51 -12.39 -16.59 -18.34
C THR A 51 -12.98 -15.75 -19.48
N PHE A 52 -12.12 -15.22 -20.35
CA PHE A 52 -12.51 -14.29 -21.41
C PHE A 52 -12.40 -14.85 -22.84
N PHE A 53 -11.98 -16.11 -23.03
CA PHE A 53 -11.99 -16.76 -24.34
C PHE A 53 -13.34 -17.43 -24.58
N GLY A 54 -13.96 -17.11 -25.72
CA GLY A 54 -15.23 -17.72 -26.17
C GLY A 54 -16.52 -17.05 -25.68
N ARG A 55 -16.46 -16.14 -24.70
CA ARG A 55 -17.64 -15.41 -24.20
C ARG A 55 -17.77 -14.02 -24.84
N SER A 56 -19.00 -13.56 -24.97
CA SER A 56 -19.26 -12.15 -25.33
C SER A 56 -18.68 -11.22 -24.26
N GLU A 57 -18.41 -9.97 -24.62
CA GLU A 57 -17.85 -9.00 -23.69
C GLU A 57 -18.75 -8.80 -22.46
N ASP A 58 -20.07 -8.65 -22.69
CA ASP A 58 -21.07 -8.54 -21.63
C ASP A 58 -21.13 -9.75 -20.70
N GLU A 59 -21.02 -10.97 -21.25
CA GLU A 59 -21.04 -12.19 -20.45
C GLU A 59 -19.79 -12.28 -19.57
N ALA A 60 -18.62 -11.91 -20.10
CA ALA A 60 -17.40 -11.90 -19.31
C ALA A 60 -17.42 -10.83 -18.19
N LEU A 61 -18.06 -9.68 -18.42
CA LEU A 61 -18.24 -8.64 -17.40
C LEU A 61 -19.13 -9.11 -16.24
N ARG A 62 -20.22 -9.83 -16.55
CA ARG A 62 -21.17 -10.33 -15.53
C ARG A 62 -20.65 -11.55 -14.78
N LEU A 63 -20.03 -12.50 -15.47
CA LEU A 63 -19.69 -13.80 -14.90
C LEU A 63 -18.31 -13.88 -14.24
N THR A 64 -17.40 -12.93 -14.52
CA THR A 64 -16.08 -12.94 -13.88
C THR A 64 -16.22 -12.52 -12.41
N PRO A 65 -15.95 -13.41 -11.45
CA PRO A 65 -16.13 -13.07 -10.04
C PRO A 65 -15.03 -12.13 -9.54
N GLY A 66 -15.40 -11.23 -8.64
CA GLY A 66 -14.44 -10.49 -7.82
C GLY A 66 -13.83 -11.38 -6.75
N VAL A 67 -12.70 -10.97 -6.20
CA VAL A 67 -12.17 -11.54 -4.96
C VAL A 67 -13.12 -11.14 -3.81
N PRO A 68 -13.54 -12.07 -2.94
CA PRO A 68 -14.42 -11.76 -1.81
C PRO A 68 -13.87 -10.60 -0.97
N ASP A 69 -14.78 -9.73 -0.53
CA ASP A 69 -14.50 -8.58 0.35
C ASP A 69 -13.47 -7.57 -0.17
N ALA A 70 -13.01 -7.69 -1.43
CA ALA A 70 -12.00 -6.81 -1.98
C ALA A 70 -12.47 -5.35 -2.02
N PHE A 71 -13.73 -5.09 -2.40
CA PHE A 71 -14.24 -3.73 -2.52
C PHE A 71 -14.38 -3.08 -1.13
N GLU A 72 -14.93 -3.80 -0.16
CA GLU A 72 -15.06 -3.32 1.22
C GLU A 72 -13.68 -3.05 1.85
N SER A 73 -12.73 -3.96 1.64
CA SER A 73 -11.36 -3.81 2.13
C SER A 73 -10.67 -2.61 1.50
N ILE A 74 -10.83 -2.41 0.18
CA ILE A 74 -10.26 -1.27 -0.52
C ILE A 74 -10.90 0.04 -0.05
N ALA A 75 -12.22 0.09 0.19
CA ALA A 75 -12.88 1.27 0.73
C ALA A 75 -12.25 1.71 2.07
N LYS A 76 -12.06 0.77 3.00
CA LYS A 76 -11.37 1.01 4.28
C LYS A 76 -9.93 1.50 4.08
N LEU A 77 -9.22 0.96 3.09
CA LEU A 77 -7.85 1.38 2.76
C LEU A 77 -7.80 2.77 2.12
N VAL A 78 -8.76 3.12 1.27
CA VAL A 78 -8.89 4.47 0.69
C VAL A 78 -9.01 5.51 1.81
N ASP A 79 -9.83 5.24 2.82
CA ASP A 79 -9.94 6.12 3.99
C ASP A 79 -8.63 6.15 4.81
N ARG A 80 -8.05 4.99 5.10
CA ARG A 80 -6.85 4.87 5.94
C ARG A 80 -5.59 5.52 5.35
N PHE A 81 -5.52 5.63 4.02
CA PHE A 81 -4.42 6.22 3.27
C PHE A 81 -4.72 7.61 2.72
N ASP A 82 -5.75 8.29 3.26
CA ASP A 82 -6.13 9.65 2.86
C ASP A 82 -6.32 9.78 1.34
N ARG A 83 -6.97 8.78 0.74
CA ARG A 83 -7.25 8.68 -0.71
C ARG A 83 -6.00 8.61 -1.61
N ARG A 84 -4.82 8.31 -1.04
CA ARG A 84 -3.58 8.00 -1.80
C ARG A 84 -3.47 6.50 -2.08
N VAL A 85 -4.44 5.96 -2.80
CA VAL A 85 -4.54 4.54 -3.14
C VAL A 85 -4.66 4.38 -4.66
N PHE A 86 -3.73 3.66 -5.26
CA PHE A 86 -3.61 3.53 -6.70
C PHE A 86 -3.76 2.08 -7.13
N LEU A 87 -4.55 1.84 -8.17
CA LEU A 87 -4.51 0.56 -8.88
C LEU A 87 -3.30 0.54 -9.80
N VAL A 88 -2.45 -0.47 -9.68
CA VAL A 88 -1.23 -0.61 -10.49
C VAL A 88 -1.14 -2.04 -11.01
N SER A 89 -1.47 -2.26 -12.28
CA SER A 89 -1.57 -3.62 -12.84
C SER A 89 -0.78 -3.85 -14.13
N LYS A 90 -0.27 -5.08 -14.26
CA LYS A 90 0.46 -5.55 -15.43
C LYS A 90 -0.48 -6.32 -16.34
N CYS A 91 -0.78 -5.78 -17.51
CA CYS A 91 -1.60 -6.47 -18.51
C CYS A 91 -1.37 -5.95 -19.94
N GLY A 92 -1.79 -6.73 -20.93
CA GLY A 92 -1.90 -6.27 -22.32
C GLY A 92 -3.15 -5.40 -22.56
N GLU A 93 -3.26 -4.74 -23.71
CA GLU A 93 -4.33 -3.78 -24.02
C GLU A 93 -5.74 -4.35 -23.94
N ARG A 94 -5.91 -5.57 -24.46
CA ARG A 94 -7.21 -6.25 -24.43
C ARG A 94 -7.68 -6.45 -22.99
N ILE A 95 -6.79 -6.93 -22.12
CA ILE A 95 -7.10 -7.14 -20.70
C ILE A 95 -7.27 -5.82 -19.98
N GLN A 96 -6.47 -4.79 -20.31
CA GLN A 96 -6.64 -3.44 -19.76
C GLN A 96 -8.05 -2.90 -20.02
N ARG A 97 -8.54 -2.95 -21.26
CA ARG A 97 -9.89 -2.50 -21.61
C ARG A 97 -10.96 -3.27 -20.84
N ARG A 98 -10.82 -4.59 -20.76
CA ARG A 98 -11.74 -5.48 -20.04
C ARG A 98 -11.74 -5.22 -18.54
N SER A 99 -10.59 -5.01 -17.93
CA SER A 99 -10.47 -4.67 -16.51
C SER A 99 -11.16 -3.34 -16.21
N MET A 100 -10.95 -2.31 -17.04
CA MET A 100 -11.65 -1.02 -16.87
C MET A 100 -13.16 -1.19 -17.01
N ALA A 101 -13.64 -1.88 -18.04
CA ALA A 101 -15.06 -2.14 -18.25
C ALA A 101 -15.68 -2.95 -17.09
N TRP A 102 -14.94 -3.91 -16.52
CA TRP A 102 -15.38 -4.68 -15.36
C TRP A 102 -15.49 -3.79 -14.12
N LEU A 103 -14.49 -2.94 -13.85
CA LEU A 103 -14.53 -2.00 -12.72
C LEU A 103 -15.69 -1.01 -12.87
N ASP A 104 -15.92 -0.51 -14.09
CA ASP A 104 -17.05 0.38 -14.41
C ASP A 104 -18.40 -0.36 -14.20
N HIS A 105 -18.55 -1.57 -14.73
CA HIS A 105 -19.78 -2.38 -14.63
C HIS A 105 -20.15 -2.74 -13.18
N HIS A 106 -19.15 -3.03 -12.34
CA HIS A 106 -19.36 -3.42 -10.94
C HIS A 106 -19.46 -2.24 -9.98
N GLU A 107 -19.49 -1.00 -10.51
CA GLU A 107 -19.55 0.26 -9.75
C GLU A 107 -18.40 0.40 -8.75
N PHE A 108 -17.22 -0.13 -9.10
CA PHE A 108 -16.06 -0.19 -8.22
C PHE A 108 -15.69 1.19 -7.66
N TRP A 109 -15.71 2.23 -8.49
CA TRP A 109 -15.31 3.58 -8.09
C TRP A 109 -16.24 4.16 -7.03
N ALA A 110 -17.56 3.97 -7.19
CA ALA A 110 -18.55 4.44 -6.24
C ALA A 110 -18.49 3.66 -4.92
N LYS A 111 -18.29 2.33 -5.00
CA LYS A 111 -18.24 1.45 -3.81
C LYS A 111 -16.96 1.62 -2.99
N THR A 112 -15.84 1.94 -3.63
CA THR A 112 -14.54 2.08 -2.96
C THR A 112 -14.14 3.52 -2.66
N GLY A 113 -14.74 4.48 -3.34
CA GLY A 113 -14.33 5.89 -3.29
C GLY A 113 -13.00 6.18 -4.01
N LEU A 114 -12.38 5.19 -4.67
CA LEU A 114 -11.13 5.37 -5.42
C LEU A 114 -11.40 6.12 -6.74
N PRO A 115 -10.68 7.22 -7.06
CA PRO A 115 -10.89 7.95 -8.30
C PRO A 115 -10.46 7.13 -9.52
N ARG A 116 -11.26 7.15 -10.59
CA ARG A 116 -10.99 6.40 -11.83
C ARG A 116 -9.65 6.75 -12.48
N GLU A 117 -9.11 7.94 -12.19
CA GLU A 117 -7.82 8.43 -12.68
C GLU A 117 -6.62 7.87 -11.90
N GLN A 118 -6.85 7.25 -10.73
CA GLN A 118 -5.82 6.62 -9.90
C GLN A 118 -5.52 5.17 -10.32
N VAL A 119 -5.48 4.95 -11.65
CA VAL A 119 -5.15 3.65 -12.25
C VAL A 119 -3.92 3.79 -13.13
N ARG A 120 -2.95 2.87 -12.97
CA ARG A 120 -1.76 2.78 -13.81
C ARG A 120 -1.63 1.37 -14.35
N PHE A 121 -1.46 1.28 -15.66
CA PHE A 121 -1.13 0.03 -16.33
C PHE A 121 0.33 0.03 -16.76
N CYS A 122 0.93 -1.15 -16.76
CA CYS A 122 2.23 -1.39 -17.37
C CYS A 122 2.21 -2.68 -18.20
N ARG A 123 3.18 -2.80 -19.10
CA ARG A 123 3.30 -3.97 -19.98
C ARG A 123 4.19 -5.04 -19.38
N GLN A 124 5.21 -4.64 -18.62
CA GLN A 124 6.12 -5.55 -17.95
C GLN A 124 5.97 -5.44 -16.43
N ARG A 125 6.17 -6.57 -15.73
CA ARG A 125 5.99 -6.61 -14.27
C ARG A 125 6.96 -5.67 -13.56
N ARG A 126 8.22 -5.64 -13.98
CA ARG A 126 9.25 -4.72 -13.46
C ARG A 126 8.87 -3.24 -13.54
N ASP A 127 8.01 -2.87 -14.47
CA ASP A 127 7.59 -1.47 -14.64
C ASP A 127 6.63 -1.01 -13.53
N LYS A 128 6.07 -1.95 -12.73
CA LYS A 128 5.32 -1.60 -11.52
C LYS A 128 6.20 -0.82 -10.54
N ALA A 129 7.48 -1.18 -10.39
CA ALA A 129 8.42 -0.47 -9.55
C ALA A 129 8.64 0.99 -10.00
N ILE A 130 8.55 1.27 -11.31
CA ILE A 130 8.64 2.63 -11.85
C ILE A 130 7.41 3.44 -11.41
N HIS A 131 6.20 2.87 -11.54
CA HIS A 131 4.98 3.52 -11.06
C HIS A 131 5.00 3.73 -9.56
N ALA A 132 5.45 2.73 -8.79
CA ALA A 132 5.56 2.80 -7.35
C ALA A 132 6.45 3.97 -6.91
N ARG A 133 7.61 4.13 -7.54
CA ARG A 133 8.52 5.24 -7.28
C ARG A 133 7.91 6.60 -7.64
N LYS A 134 7.31 6.72 -8.83
CA LYS A 134 6.72 7.98 -9.32
C LYS A 134 5.54 8.46 -8.47
N LEU A 135 4.76 7.53 -7.94
CA LEU A 135 3.59 7.82 -7.11
C LEU A 135 3.94 7.94 -5.61
N GLY A 136 5.20 7.69 -5.23
CA GLY A 136 5.61 7.68 -3.82
C GLY A 136 4.95 6.56 -3.01
N LEU A 137 4.68 5.40 -3.64
CA LEU A 137 4.06 4.27 -2.95
C LEU A 137 4.99 3.75 -1.86
N THR A 138 4.41 3.58 -0.68
CA THR A 138 5.11 3.08 0.52
C THR A 138 4.71 1.65 0.85
N HIS A 139 3.56 1.20 0.33
CA HIS A 139 2.98 -0.11 0.54
C HIS A 139 2.46 -0.61 -0.80
N PHE A 140 2.41 -1.93 -0.99
CA PHE A 140 1.85 -2.54 -2.19
C PHE A 140 1.19 -3.86 -1.85
N VAL A 141 -0.04 -4.05 -2.35
CA VAL A 141 -0.78 -5.31 -2.28
C VAL A 141 -0.73 -5.94 -3.66
N ASP A 142 -0.02 -7.06 -3.76
CA ASP A 142 0.04 -7.88 -4.96
C ASP A 142 -0.08 -9.34 -4.52
N ASP A 143 -0.62 -10.19 -5.39
CA ASP A 143 -0.72 -11.61 -5.12
C ASP A 143 0.62 -12.34 -5.34
N ARG A 144 1.66 -11.59 -5.76
CA ARG A 144 3.03 -12.06 -5.91
C ARG A 144 4.01 -11.21 -5.11
N PHE A 145 5.00 -11.88 -4.52
CA PHE A 145 6.05 -11.24 -3.74
C PHE A 145 7.16 -10.59 -4.58
N ASP A 146 7.31 -10.93 -5.87
CA ASP A 146 8.44 -10.54 -6.74
C ASP A 146 8.24 -9.20 -7.49
N VAL A 147 7.41 -8.31 -6.95
CA VAL A 147 6.77 -7.23 -7.74
C VAL A 147 7.45 -5.87 -7.61
N LEU A 148 8.12 -5.61 -6.49
CA LEU A 148 8.80 -4.34 -6.20
C LEU A 148 10.29 -4.51 -5.96
#